data_AF-A0A3A5WH58-F1
#
_entry.id   AF-A0A3A5WH58-F1
#
_cell.length_a   1.000
_cell.length_b   1.000
_cell.length_c   1.000
_cell.angle_alpha   90.00
_cell.angle_beta   90.00
_cell.angle_gamma   90.00
#
_symmetry.space_group_name_H-M   'P 1'
#
loop_
_entity.id
_entity.type
_entity.pdbx_description
1 polymer ?
#
loop_
_entity_poly.entity_id
_entity_poly.type
_entity_poly.pdbx_seq_one_letter_code
_entity_poly.pdbx_strand_id
1 'polypeptide(L)'
;MVGGTTISPKLRRKLARATWEEGDAASFVDRINETTVCEAEVIDSTSPLGQALTTCLATRRDFSAIHRNKGHLAGRPGFASSDFKKRAALRLACDRVLNPPALHVKYIFDEHHPAVLGKLVENEFAHRAERNVSTTVISTEKVTCKVVHPLLGVELHVSSDGTAEASLPLEIKTLKQLPWDHKGRARLYGMLHQIALQAFAFGVDEAVLLILERRFNGTGKFVALRVRNLLAYHLESLSMWLSQDPELASLLQQVSGGGPIDG
;
A
#
# COMPACT_ATOMS: atom_id res chain seq x y z
N MET A 1 -3.96 -29.82 -15.04
CA MET A 1 -3.21 -28.58 -15.34
C MET A 1 -4.20 -27.45 -15.57
N VAL A 2 -4.39 -26.55 -14.59
CA VAL A 2 -5.29 -25.39 -14.75
C VAL A 2 -4.49 -24.29 -15.44
N GLY A 3 -4.78 -24.04 -16.71
CA GLY A 3 -4.14 -23.00 -17.50
C GLY A 3 -4.45 -21.62 -16.92
N GLY A 4 -3.51 -21.05 -16.17
CA GLY A 4 -3.58 -19.64 -15.79
C GLY A 4 -3.47 -18.80 -17.06
N THR A 5 -4.53 -18.06 -17.40
CA THR A 5 -4.52 -17.11 -18.51
C THR A 5 -3.40 -16.10 -18.26
N THR A 6 -2.38 -16.17 -19.11
CA THR A 6 -1.27 -15.20 -19.11
C THR A 6 -1.83 -13.84 -19.46
N ILE A 7 -1.42 -12.79 -18.74
CA ILE A 7 -1.80 -11.40 -19.03
C ILE A 7 -1.61 -11.09 -20.51
N SER A 8 -2.66 -10.56 -21.14
CA SER A 8 -2.72 -10.41 -22.59
C SER A 8 -1.56 -9.54 -23.11
N PRO A 9 -0.94 -9.91 -24.25
CA PRO A 9 0.11 -9.09 -24.87
C PRO A 9 -0.32 -7.64 -25.12
N LYS A 10 -1.62 -7.41 -25.40
CA LYS A 10 -2.21 -6.08 -25.59
C LYS A 10 -2.11 -5.25 -24.31
N LEU A 11 -2.50 -5.80 -23.16
CA LEU A 11 -2.43 -5.09 -21.88
C LEU A 11 -0.97 -4.81 -21.48
N ARG A 12 -0.07 -5.79 -21.64
CA ARG A 12 1.37 -5.60 -21.39
C ARG A 12 1.99 -4.48 -22.23
N ARG A 13 1.64 -4.40 -23.52
CA ARG A 13 2.09 -3.31 -24.41
C ARG A 13 1.52 -1.96 -24.01
N LYS A 14 0.26 -1.91 -23.55
CA LYS A 14 -0.33 -0.66 -23.06
C LYS A 14 0.39 -0.15 -21.82
N LEU A 15 0.68 -1.03 -20.85
CA LEU A 15 1.44 -0.70 -19.64
C LEU A 15 2.85 -0.20 -19.96
N ALA A 16 3.58 -0.93 -20.80
CA ALA A 16 4.93 -0.56 -21.23
C ALA A 16 5.00 0.84 -21.85
N ARG A 17 3.94 1.26 -22.58
CA ARG A 17 3.87 2.55 -23.26
C ARG A 17 3.26 3.66 -22.41
N ALA A 18 2.68 3.33 -21.26
CA ALA A 18 2.05 4.31 -20.39
C ALA A 18 3.12 5.20 -19.73
N THR A 19 2.86 6.49 -19.69
CA THR A 19 3.62 7.46 -18.91
C THR A 19 2.71 8.07 -17.85
N TRP A 20 3.29 8.53 -16.76
CA TRP A 20 2.56 9.26 -15.73
C TRP A 20 3.14 10.67 -15.58
N GLU A 21 2.26 11.65 -15.53
CA GLU A 21 2.57 13.04 -15.21
C GLU A 21 2.15 13.36 -13.78
N GLU A 22 2.71 14.42 -13.20
CA GLU A 22 2.30 14.87 -11.87
C GLU A 22 0.83 15.27 -11.86
N GLY A 23 0.10 14.78 -10.85
CA GLY A 23 -1.27 15.14 -10.55
C GLY A 23 -1.35 16.26 -9.51
N ASP A 24 -2.57 16.57 -9.10
CA ASP A 24 -2.81 17.51 -8.00
C ASP A 24 -2.49 16.86 -6.65
N ALA A 25 -1.23 17.00 -6.21
CA ALA A 25 -0.76 16.51 -4.92
C ALA A 25 -1.19 17.41 -3.74
N ALA A 26 -1.41 18.71 -3.98
CA ALA A 26 -1.78 19.67 -2.95
C ALA A 26 -3.09 19.28 -2.26
N SER A 27 -4.10 18.87 -3.03
CA SER A 27 -5.38 18.39 -2.48
C SER A 27 -5.25 17.20 -1.53
N PHE A 28 -4.24 16.33 -1.73
CA PHE A 28 -3.97 15.21 -0.82
C PHE A 28 -3.27 15.70 0.46
N VAL A 29 -2.29 16.58 0.32
CA VAL A 29 -1.56 17.18 1.44
C VAL A 29 -2.51 17.93 2.37
N ASP A 30 -3.29 18.87 1.83
CA ASP A 30 -4.25 19.67 2.61
C ASP A 30 -5.19 18.76 3.38
N ARG A 31 -5.70 17.71 2.74
CA ARG A 31 -6.63 16.77 3.39
C ARG A 31 -5.97 15.98 4.52
N ILE A 32 -4.75 15.49 4.33
CA ILE A 32 -4.03 14.75 5.38
C ILE A 32 -3.82 15.69 6.57
N ASN A 33 -3.29 16.88 6.32
CA ASN A 33 -2.92 17.85 7.34
C ASN A 33 -4.15 18.44 8.07
N GLU A 34 -5.29 18.61 7.39
CA GLU A 34 -6.53 19.14 7.98
C GLU A 34 -7.30 18.11 8.82
N THR A 35 -7.19 16.82 8.50
CA THR A 35 -8.13 15.80 9.03
C THR A 35 -7.46 14.71 9.85
N THR A 36 -6.14 14.75 9.98
CA THR A 36 -5.37 13.77 10.72
C THR A 36 -4.25 14.46 11.47
N VAL A 37 -3.62 13.75 12.41
CA VAL A 37 -2.38 14.20 13.05
C VAL A 37 -1.14 13.98 12.19
N CYS A 38 -1.25 13.32 11.03
CA CYS A 38 -0.13 13.16 10.11
C CYS A 38 0.29 14.50 9.51
N GLU A 39 1.57 14.58 9.16
CA GLU A 39 2.12 15.67 8.34
C GLU A 39 2.49 15.12 6.97
N ALA A 40 1.84 15.61 5.93
CA ALA A 40 2.16 15.29 4.55
C ALA A 40 2.84 16.46 3.84
N GLU A 41 3.82 16.13 3.00
CA GLU A 41 4.43 17.04 2.06
C GLU A 41 4.49 16.41 0.66
N VAL A 42 4.41 17.25 -0.37
CA VAL A 42 4.73 16.82 -1.73
C VAL A 42 6.23 16.58 -1.82
N ILE A 43 6.64 15.45 -2.40
CA ILE A 43 8.06 15.22 -2.67
C ILE A 43 8.51 16.19 -3.75
N ASP A 44 9.47 17.06 -3.42
CA ASP A 44 10.00 18.06 -4.36
C ASP A 44 10.57 17.39 -5.61
N SER A 45 10.03 17.76 -6.77
CA SER A 45 10.46 17.28 -8.10
C SER A 45 11.95 17.54 -8.38
N THR A 46 12.57 18.50 -7.69
CA THR A 46 14.00 18.83 -7.83
C THR A 46 14.90 18.02 -6.91
N SER A 47 14.34 17.37 -5.89
CA SER A 47 15.09 16.48 -4.99
C SER A 47 15.55 15.20 -5.70
N PRO A 48 16.60 14.51 -5.23
CA PRO A 48 17.04 13.24 -5.81
C PRO A 48 15.91 12.19 -5.92
N LEU A 49 15.05 12.11 -4.90
CA LEU A 49 13.89 11.21 -4.90
C LEU A 49 12.83 11.66 -5.91
N GLY A 50 12.49 12.95 -5.96
CA GLY A 50 11.51 13.48 -6.92
C GLY A 50 11.94 13.32 -8.38
N GLN A 51 13.21 13.57 -8.69
CA GLN A 51 13.78 13.34 -10.01
C GLN A 51 13.75 11.86 -10.39
N ALA A 52 14.06 10.97 -9.45
CA ALA A 52 14.00 9.53 -9.65
C ALA A 52 12.58 9.04 -9.93
N LEU A 53 11.59 9.47 -9.12
CA LEU A 53 10.18 9.14 -9.33
C LEU A 53 9.69 9.64 -10.69
N THR A 54 10.01 10.87 -11.05
CA THR A 54 9.67 11.47 -12.35
C THR A 54 10.30 10.68 -13.50
N THR A 55 11.58 10.30 -13.37
CA THR A 55 12.29 9.51 -14.38
C THR A 55 11.63 8.15 -14.59
N CYS A 56 11.30 7.44 -13.50
CA CYS A 56 10.59 6.16 -13.56
C CYS A 56 9.23 6.29 -14.25
N LEU A 57 8.49 7.37 -13.99
CA LEU A 57 7.11 7.51 -14.43
C LEU A 57 6.97 8.12 -15.82
N ALA A 58 7.92 8.96 -16.25
CA ALA A 58 7.99 9.55 -17.59
C ALA A 58 8.58 8.59 -18.64
N THR A 59 9.46 7.66 -18.24
CA THR A 59 10.15 6.78 -19.18
C THR A 59 9.25 5.66 -19.66
N ARG A 60 9.06 5.55 -20.98
CA ARG A 60 8.41 4.40 -21.61
C ARG A 60 9.35 3.22 -21.65
N ARG A 61 8.79 2.01 -21.60
CA ARG A 61 9.53 0.79 -21.84
C ARG A 61 9.51 0.45 -23.33
N ASP A 62 10.70 0.29 -23.90
CA ASP A 62 10.97 -0.08 -25.29
C ASP A 62 11.14 -1.60 -25.50
N PHE A 63 11.55 -2.36 -24.49
CA PHE A 63 11.70 -3.84 -24.54
C PHE A 63 10.57 -4.61 -23.84
N SER A 64 10.18 -5.76 -24.38
CA SER A 64 9.10 -6.61 -23.84
C SER A 64 9.61 -7.59 -22.79
N ALA A 65 10.08 -7.13 -21.63
CA ALA A 65 10.29 -8.06 -20.52
C ALA A 65 8.93 -8.69 -20.13
N ILE A 66 8.91 -10.02 -19.97
CA ILE A 66 7.68 -10.75 -19.65
C ILE A 66 7.33 -10.45 -18.19
N HIS A 67 6.23 -9.73 -17.94
CA HIS A 67 5.63 -9.74 -16.61
C HIS A 67 5.29 -11.18 -16.25
N ARG A 68 5.97 -11.76 -15.26
CA ARG A 68 5.70 -13.11 -14.74
C ARG A 68 4.44 -13.18 -13.88
N ASN A 69 3.71 -12.07 -13.77
CA ASN A 69 2.52 -12.01 -12.94
C ASN A 69 1.39 -12.83 -13.59
N LYS A 70 0.99 -13.93 -12.96
CA LYS A 70 -0.06 -14.84 -13.44
C LYS A 70 -1.45 -14.49 -12.84
N GLY A 71 -1.52 -13.55 -11.90
CA GLY A 71 -2.75 -13.18 -11.19
C GLY A 71 -2.47 -12.59 -9.80
N HIS A 72 -3.45 -12.63 -8.91
CA HIS A 72 -3.33 -12.06 -7.56
C HIS A 72 -3.73 -13.08 -6.50
N LEU A 73 -2.86 -13.30 -5.51
CA LEU A 73 -3.16 -14.14 -4.36
C LEU A 73 -3.93 -13.32 -3.31
N ALA A 74 -5.16 -13.72 -3.00
CA ALA A 74 -5.97 -13.15 -1.94
C ALA A 74 -6.07 -14.14 -0.77
N GLY A 75 -5.99 -13.64 0.46
CA GLY A 75 -6.00 -14.44 1.69
C GLY A 75 -4.59 -14.74 2.22
N ARG A 76 -4.49 -14.91 3.54
CA ARG A 76 -3.25 -15.21 4.29
C ARG A 76 -3.59 -15.74 5.68
N PRO A 77 -2.71 -16.51 6.33
CA PRO A 77 -2.83 -16.82 7.76
C PRO A 77 -2.43 -15.60 8.61
N GLY A 78 -2.98 -15.51 9.83
CA GLY A 78 -2.64 -14.49 10.82
C GLY A 78 -3.06 -13.06 10.46
N PHE A 79 -2.49 -12.08 11.18
CA PHE A 79 -2.69 -10.65 10.93
C PHE A 79 -1.68 -10.10 9.93
N ALA A 80 -2.10 -9.12 9.14
CA ALA A 80 -1.21 -8.28 8.36
C ALA A 80 -1.58 -6.80 8.46
N SER A 81 -0.65 -5.92 8.08
CA SER A 81 -0.89 -4.46 8.05
C SER A 81 -2.12 -4.06 7.24
N SER A 82 -2.51 -4.86 6.25
CA SER A 82 -3.72 -4.62 5.46
C SER A 82 -5.03 -4.84 6.21
N ASP A 83 -5.03 -5.60 7.31
CA ASP A 83 -6.22 -5.82 8.15
C ASP A 83 -6.55 -4.56 8.97
N PHE A 84 -5.55 -3.73 9.26
CA PHE A 84 -5.68 -2.50 10.03
C PHE A 84 -6.13 -1.29 9.21
N LYS A 85 -6.46 -1.47 7.93
CA LYS A 85 -6.91 -0.37 7.07
C LYS A 85 -8.28 0.17 7.44
N LYS A 86 -9.12 -0.67 8.05
CA LYS A 86 -10.51 -0.39 8.40
C LYS A 86 -10.94 -1.27 9.56
N ARG A 87 -11.75 -0.71 10.46
CA ARG A 87 -12.36 -1.43 11.60
C ARG A 87 -12.98 -2.78 11.22
N ALA A 88 -13.81 -2.82 10.17
CA ALA A 88 -14.45 -4.06 9.71
C ALA A 88 -13.45 -5.11 9.19
N ALA A 89 -12.33 -4.69 8.59
CA ALA A 89 -11.31 -5.62 8.11
C ALA A 89 -10.54 -6.24 9.29
N LEU A 90 -10.28 -5.45 10.33
CA LEU A 90 -9.64 -5.93 11.56
C LEU A 90 -10.54 -6.91 12.30
N ARG A 91 -11.85 -6.61 12.44
CA ARG A 91 -12.83 -7.55 13.02
C ARG A 91 -12.82 -8.90 12.29
N LEU A 92 -12.93 -8.87 10.96
CA LEU A 92 -12.84 -10.07 10.14
C LEU A 92 -11.49 -10.79 10.28
N ALA A 93 -10.41 -10.09 10.63
CA ALA A 93 -9.11 -10.70 10.89
C ALA A 93 -9.08 -11.41 12.25
N CYS A 94 -9.64 -10.79 13.29
CA CYS A 94 -9.82 -11.43 14.59
C CYS A 94 -10.67 -12.70 14.46
N ASP A 95 -11.81 -12.63 13.77
CA ASP A 95 -12.68 -13.79 13.56
C ASP A 95 -11.94 -14.94 12.86
N ARG A 96 -11.12 -14.63 11.85
CA ARG A 96 -10.28 -15.62 11.16
C ARG A 96 -9.18 -16.21 12.04
N VAL A 97 -8.66 -15.46 13.01
CA VAL A 97 -7.63 -15.95 13.92
C VAL A 97 -8.24 -16.85 14.99
N LEU A 98 -9.41 -16.47 15.52
CA LEU A 98 -10.15 -17.26 16.52
C LEU A 98 -10.80 -18.51 15.92
N ASN A 99 -11.34 -18.38 14.71
CA ASN A 99 -12.02 -19.44 13.99
C ASN A 99 -11.35 -19.63 12.62
N PRO A 100 -10.14 -20.19 12.57
CA PRO A 100 -9.38 -20.34 11.33
C PRO A 100 -10.18 -21.19 10.33
N PRO A 101 -10.71 -20.61 9.24
CA PRO A 101 -11.25 -21.45 8.18
C PRO A 101 -10.11 -22.25 7.56
N ALA A 102 -10.41 -23.42 6.97
CA ALA A 102 -9.47 -24.09 6.08
C ALA A 102 -9.05 -23.07 5.00
N LEU A 103 -7.76 -22.69 4.96
CA LEU A 103 -7.23 -21.52 4.24
C LEU A 103 -8.01 -21.21 2.93
N HIS A 104 -8.79 -20.12 2.92
CA HIS A 104 -9.41 -19.60 1.70
C HIS A 104 -8.43 -18.70 0.93
N VAL A 105 -7.27 -19.26 0.57
CA VAL A 105 -6.36 -18.59 -0.34
C VAL A 105 -6.91 -18.71 -1.76
N LYS A 106 -7.34 -17.58 -2.33
CA LYS A 106 -7.91 -17.53 -3.68
C LYS A 106 -6.93 -16.88 -4.63
N TYR A 107 -6.60 -17.57 -5.71
CA TYR A 107 -5.86 -16.96 -6.81
C TYR A 107 -6.85 -16.34 -7.81
N ILE A 108 -6.67 -15.05 -8.10
CA ILE A 108 -7.50 -14.28 -9.03
C ILE A 108 -6.76 -14.16 -10.36
N PHE A 109 -7.31 -14.76 -11.42
CA PHE A 109 -6.70 -14.77 -12.76
C PHE A 109 -7.28 -13.75 -13.73
N ASP A 110 -8.37 -13.08 -13.37
CA ASP A 110 -9.03 -12.09 -14.23
C ASP A 110 -8.11 -10.86 -14.42
N GLU A 111 -7.63 -10.67 -15.66
CA GLU A 111 -6.72 -9.58 -16.02
C GLU A 111 -7.37 -8.19 -15.92
N HIS A 112 -8.70 -8.11 -15.87
CA HIS A 112 -9.45 -6.88 -15.67
C HIS A 112 -9.76 -6.62 -14.20
N HIS A 113 -9.48 -7.58 -13.31
CA HIS A 113 -9.73 -7.43 -11.89
C HIS A 113 -8.87 -6.28 -11.32
N PRO A 114 -9.45 -5.37 -10.50
CA PRO A 114 -8.73 -4.23 -9.94
C PRO A 114 -7.39 -4.55 -9.26
N ALA A 115 -7.32 -5.66 -8.51
CA ALA A 115 -6.10 -6.08 -7.82
C ALA A 115 -5.02 -6.56 -8.79
N VAL A 116 -5.40 -7.23 -9.88
CA VAL A 116 -4.45 -7.70 -10.90
C VAL A 116 -3.90 -6.50 -11.67
N LEU A 117 -4.78 -5.58 -12.10
CA LEU A 117 -4.38 -4.34 -12.76
C LEU A 117 -3.45 -3.49 -11.88
N GLY A 118 -3.78 -3.36 -10.59
CA GLY A 118 -2.92 -2.65 -9.64
C GLY A 118 -1.54 -3.28 -9.55
N LYS A 119 -1.47 -4.61 -9.42
CA LYS A 119 -0.19 -5.31 -9.35
C LYS A 119 0.64 -5.18 -10.62
N LEU A 120 -0.01 -5.09 -11.78
CA LEU A 120 0.68 -4.86 -13.05
C LEU A 120 1.30 -3.47 -13.14
N VAL A 121 0.62 -2.44 -12.64
CA VAL A 121 1.18 -1.08 -12.58
C VAL A 121 2.34 -1.01 -11.60
N GLU A 122 2.21 -1.61 -10.41
CA GLU A 122 3.31 -1.72 -9.43
C GLU A 122 4.55 -2.41 -10.03
N ASN A 123 4.35 -3.56 -10.71
CA ASN A 123 5.44 -4.28 -11.35
C ASN A 123 6.09 -3.50 -12.51
N GLU A 124 5.30 -2.70 -13.23
CA GLU A 124 5.84 -1.83 -14.28
C GLU A 124 6.68 -0.70 -13.67
N PHE A 125 6.23 -0.08 -12.57
CA PHE A 125 7.04 0.89 -11.83
C PHE A 125 8.34 0.27 -11.32
N ALA A 126 8.27 -0.89 -10.69
CA ALA A 126 9.44 -1.62 -10.18
C ALA A 126 10.48 -1.89 -11.28
N HIS A 127 10.01 -2.38 -12.43
CA HIS A 127 10.88 -2.61 -13.58
C HIS A 127 11.60 -1.34 -14.04
N ARG A 128 10.92 -0.19 -14.02
CA ARG A 128 11.52 1.09 -14.44
C ARG A 128 12.49 1.63 -13.40
N ALA A 129 12.19 1.47 -12.11
CA ALA A 129 13.08 1.84 -11.02
C ALA A 129 14.41 1.07 -11.10
N GLU A 130 14.34 -0.26 -11.21
CA GLU A 130 15.53 -1.13 -11.34
C GLU A 130 16.45 -0.78 -12.52
N ARG A 131 15.90 -0.19 -13.58
CA ARG A 131 16.63 0.15 -14.81
C ARG A 131 17.26 1.53 -14.79
N ASN A 132 16.54 2.50 -14.21
CA ASN A 132 16.81 3.91 -14.45
C ASN A 132 17.28 4.65 -13.19
N VAL A 133 17.14 4.04 -12.02
CA VAL A 133 17.36 4.70 -10.73
C VAL A 133 18.27 3.83 -9.85
N SER A 134 19.13 4.48 -9.05
CA SER A 134 19.92 3.81 -8.04
C SER A 134 19.03 3.17 -6.97
N THR A 135 19.36 1.95 -6.56
CA THR A 135 18.67 1.25 -5.46
C THR A 135 18.80 1.96 -4.11
N THR A 136 19.77 2.87 -3.96
CA THR A 136 19.90 3.75 -2.79
C THR A 136 18.85 4.86 -2.75
N VAL A 137 18.26 5.23 -3.89
CA VAL A 137 17.21 6.25 -4.00
C VAL A 137 15.84 5.61 -4.03
N ILE A 138 15.64 4.58 -4.87
CA ILE A 138 14.43 3.77 -4.91
C ILE A 138 14.84 2.31 -5.08
N SER A 139 14.52 1.48 -4.10
CA SER A 139 14.51 0.03 -4.24
C SER A 139 13.08 -0.45 -4.30
N THR A 140 12.73 -1.28 -5.28
CA THR A 140 11.43 -1.95 -5.36
C THR A 140 11.51 -3.43 -4.98
N GLU A 141 12.59 -3.80 -4.29
CA GLU A 141 12.66 -5.08 -3.61
C GLU A 141 11.68 -5.07 -2.43
N LYS A 142 10.73 -6.00 -2.45
CA LYS A 142 9.74 -6.11 -1.39
C LYS A 142 10.39 -6.46 -0.07
N VAL A 143 10.23 -5.60 0.91
CA VAL A 143 10.61 -5.90 2.29
C VAL A 143 9.43 -6.56 2.98
N THR A 144 9.65 -7.73 3.57
CA THR A 144 8.65 -8.44 4.37
C THR A 144 9.23 -8.74 5.74
N CYS A 145 8.51 -8.37 6.78
CA CYS A 145 8.91 -8.60 8.16
C CYS A 145 7.72 -8.96 9.04
N LYS A 146 8.03 -9.44 10.23
CA LYS A 146 7.07 -9.66 11.32
C LYS A 146 7.38 -8.69 12.44
N VAL A 147 6.36 -8.04 12.96
CA VAL A 147 6.49 -7.11 14.10
C VAL A 147 5.36 -7.32 15.09
N VAL A 148 5.62 -7.03 16.36
CA VAL A 148 4.59 -7.05 17.40
C VAL A 148 3.89 -5.69 17.40
N HIS A 149 2.56 -5.70 17.28
CA HIS A 149 1.78 -4.47 17.30
C HIS A 149 1.96 -3.75 18.65
N PRO A 150 2.32 -2.45 18.68
CA PRO A 150 2.68 -1.73 19.91
C PRO A 150 1.55 -1.69 20.95
N LEU A 151 0.30 -1.45 20.52
CA LEU A 151 -0.87 -1.43 21.42
C LEU A 151 -1.46 -2.82 21.74
N LEU A 152 -1.41 -3.76 20.80
CA LEU A 152 -2.23 -4.97 20.85
C LEU A 152 -1.44 -6.23 21.22
N GLY A 153 -0.11 -6.19 21.19
CA GLY A 153 0.74 -7.34 21.48
C GLY A 153 0.66 -8.48 20.45
N VAL A 154 -0.11 -8.33 19.36
CA VAL A 154 -0.25 -9.37 18.32
C VAL A 154 0.86 -9.29 17.29
N GLU A 155 1.32 -10.44 16.79
CA GLU A 155 2.26 -10.51 15.67
C GLU A 155 1.57 -10.11 14.35
N LEU A 156 2.19 -9.19 13.62
CA LEU A 156 1.73 -8.67 12.34
C LEU A 156 2.73 -9.02 11.24
N HIS A 157 2.20 -9.49 10.11
CA HIS A 157 2.94 -9.51 8.87
C HIS A 157 2.88 -8.15 8.17
N VAL A 158 4.05 -7.54 7.96
CA VAL A 158 4.18 -6.28 7.26
C VAL A 158 4.95 -6.51 5.96
N SER A 159 4.49 -5.86 4.89
CA SER A 159 5.17 -5.88 3.60
C SER A 159 5.05 -4.50 2.97
N SER A 160 6.18 -3.89 2.60
CA SER A 160 6.24 -2.70 1.75
C SER A 160 6.49 -3.10 0.29
N ASP A 161 6.16 -2.20 -0.63
CA ASP A 161 6.47 -2.38 -2.06
C ASP A 161 7.95 -2.11 -2.37
N GLY A 162 8.67 -1.49 -1.44
CA GLY A 162 10.08 -1.16 -1.57
C GLY A 162 10.62 -0.28 -0.45
N THR A 163 11.74 0.38 -0.75
CA THR A 163 12.33 1.45 0.07
C THR A 163 12.64 2.67 -0.78
N ALA A 164 12.59 3.85 -0.16
CA ALA A 164 13.04 5.12 -0.70
C ALA A 164 14.14 5.67 0.20
N GLU A 165 15.14 6.34 -0.40
CA GLU A 165 16.26 6.95 0.34
C GLU A 165 16.94 5.96 1.31
N ALA A 166 17.09 4.72 0.85
CA ALA A 166 17.64 3.55 1.56
C ALA A 166 16.84 3.04 2.78
N SER A 167 16.14 3.90 3.53
CA SER A 167 15.54 3.53 4.82
C SER A 167 14.04 3.76 4.94
N LEU A 168 13.43 4.60 4.09
CA LEU A 168 12.00 4.88 4.21
C LEU A 168 11.18 3.81 3.49
N PRO A 169 10.11 3.26 4.10
CA PRO A 169 9.25 2.34 3.38
C PRO A 169 8.53 3.06 2.24
N LEU A 170 8.57 2.45 1.06
CA LEU A 170 7.83 2.89 -0.13
C LEU A 170 6.58 2.04 -0.30
N GLU A 171 5.43 2.70 -0.40
CA GLU A 171 4.16 2.07 -0.71
C GLU A 171 3.57 2.62 -2.01
N ILE A 172 3.18 1.71 -2.92
CA ILE A 172 2.64 2.07 -4.22
C ILE A 172 1.16 1.71 -4.26
N LYS A 173 0.32 2.72 -4.55
CA LYS A 173 -1.14 2.55 -4.62
C LYS A 173 -1.67 2.92 -5.98
N THR A 174 -2.60 2.11 -6.46
CA THR A 174 -3.20 2.32 -7.78
C THR A 174 -4.69 2.60 -7.65
N LEU A 175 -5.14 3.70 -8.25
CA LEU A 175 -6.52 4.16 -8.24
C LEU A 175 -7.08 4.19 -9.67
N LYS A 176 -8.41 4.02 -9.83
CA LYS A 176 -9.05 4.07 -11.17
C LYS A 176 -8.80 5.43 -11.84
N GLN A 177 -9.02 6.46 -11.05
CA GLN A 177 -8.77 7.85 -11.31
C GLN A 177 -8.40 8.47 -9.95
N LEU A 178 -7.88 9.70 -9.93
CA LEU A 178 -7.66 10.51 -8.75
C LEU A 178 -8.84 11.47 -8.40
N PRO A 179 -10.14 11.06 -8.34
CA PRO A 179 -11.18 11.94 -7.83
C PRO A 179 -11.46 11.64 -6.36
N TRP A 180 -11.74 12.72 -5.64
CA TRP A 180 -11.96 12.77 -4.20
C TRP A 180 -13.45 12.77 -3.86
N ASP A 181 -14.08 11.59 -3.93
CA ASP A 181 -15.41 11.37 -3.34
C ASP A 181 -15.29 10.84 -1.89
N HIS A 182 -16.42 10.59 -1.22
CA HIS A 182 -16.42 9.97 0.11
C HIS A 182 -15.65 8.63 0.14
N LYS A 183 -15.66 7.87 -0.96
CA LYS A 183 -14.93 6.60 -1.06
C LYS A 183 -13.42 6.83 -1.18
N GLY A 184 -12.99 7.96 -1.77
CA GLY A 184 -11.62 8.46 -1.79
C GLY A 184 -11.06 8.65 -0.37
N ARG A 185 -11.81 9.32 0.52
CA ARG A 185 -11.44 9.53 1.95
C ARG A 185 -11.20 8.25 2.71
N ALA A 186 -12.18 7.36 2.72
CA ALA A 186 -12.04 6.07 3.39
C ALA A 186 -10.87 5.23 2.81
N ARG A 187 -10.50 5.46 1.55
CA ARG A 187 -9.37 4.79 0.93
C ARG A 187 -8.03 5.42 1.32
N LEU A 188 -7.92 6.75 1.37
CA LEU A 188 -6.73 7.43 1.85
C LEU A 188 -6.40 7.01 3.28
N TYR A 189 -7.36 7.07 4.20
CA TYR A 189 -7.12 6.67 5.60
C TYR A 189 -6.65 5.23 5.70
N GLY A 190 -7.23 4.33 4.90
CA GLY A 190 -6.75 2.95 4.80
C GLY A 190 -5.36 2.82 4.17
N MET A 191 -4.89 3.77 3.37
CA MET A 191 -3.48 3.81 2.93
C MET A 191 -2.58 4.28 4.08
N LEU A 192 -2.97 5.35 4.79
CA LEU A 192 -2.24 5.91 5.93
C LEU A 192 -2.01 4.86 7.03
N HIS A 193 -3.04 4.09 7.40
CA HIS A 193 -2.89 3.00 8.36
C HIS A 193 -1.89 1.92 7.92
N GLN A 194 -1.89 1.59 6.62
CA GLN A 194 -0.98 0.58 6.12
C GLN A 194 0.46 1.08 6.16
N ILE A 195 0.71 2.32 5.71
CA ILE A 195 2.06 2.89 5.70
C ILE A 195 2.57 3.17 7.10
N ALA A 196 1.69 3.45 8.07
CA ALA A 196 2.10 3.62 9.45
C ALA A 196 2.66 2.34 10.07
N LEU A 197 2.00 1.20 9.84
CA LEU A 197 2.53 -0.08 10.27
C LEU A 197 3.82 -0.48 9.53
N GLN A 198 4.01 -0.01 8.31
CA GLN A 198 5.28 -0.18 7.58
C GLN A 198 6.39 0.68 8.16
N ALA A 199 6.14 1.97 8.42
CA ALA A 199 7.08 2.87 9.08
C ALA A 199 7.54 2.32 10.43
N PHE A 200 6.58 1.92 11.27
CA PHE A 200 6.86 1.27 12.55
C PHE A 200 7.74 0.03 12.38
N ALA A 201 7.46 -0.83 11.39
CA ALA A 201 8.24 -2.03 11.16
C ALA A 201 9.65 -1.79 10.63
N PHE A 202 9.89 -0.60 10.07
CA PHE A 202 11.20 -0.11 9.65
C PHE A 202 11.93 0.66 10.75
N GLY A 203 11.30 0.86 11.92
CA GLY A 203 11.88 1.64 13.01
C GLY A 203 11.91 3.14 12.73
N VAL A 204 11.04 3.63 11.84
CA VAL A 204 10.92 5.04 11.46
C VAL A 204 9.48 5.53 11.69
N ASP A 205 9.27 6.84 11.64
CA ASP A 205 7.93 7.46 11.81
C ASP A 205 7.44 8.19 10.55
N GLU A 206 8.03 7.85 9.40
CA GLU A 206 7.65 8.42 8.12
C GLU A 206 7.72 7.37 7.00
N ALA A 207 7.01 7.64 5.91
CA ALA A 207 6.94 6.77 4.74
C ALA A 207 6.76 7.57 3.45
N VAL A 208 7.10 6.94 2.32
CA VAL A 208 6.82 7.47 0.98
C VAL A 208 5.59 6.77 0.41
N LEU A 209 4.57 7.57 0.07
CA LEU A 209 3.35 7.10 -0.57
C LEU A 209 3.31 7.56 -2.03
N LEU A 210 3.36 6.61 -2.96
CA LEU A 210 3.20 6.86 -4.39
C LEU A 210 1.82 6.38 -4.86
N ILE A 211 0.98 7.31 -5.32
CA ILE A 211 -0.36 7.01 -5.83
C ILE A 211 -0.38 7.19 -7.35
N LEU A 212 -0.76 6.15 -8.08
CA LEU A 212 -0.79 6.09 -9.55
C LEU A 212 -2.22 5.91 -10.06
N GLU A 213 -2.62 6.70 -11.05
CA GLU A 213 -3.83 6.40 -11.83
C GLU A 213 -3.61 5.21 -12.76
N ARG A 214 -4.52 4.23 -12.71
CA ARG A 214 -4.59 3.14 -13.69
C ARG A 214 -5.42 3.57 -14.91
N ARG A 215 -4.92 4.55 -15.66
CA ARG A 215 -5.45 4.87 -17.01
C ARG A 215 -4.61 4.15 -18.06
N PHE A 216 -5.27 3.39 -18.93
CA PHE A 216 -4.62 2.61 -20.01
C PHE A 216 -4.83 3.22 -21.40
N ASN A 217 -4.89 4.55 -21.45
CA ASN A 217 -5.03 5.36 -22.68
C ASN A 217 -3.70 6.02 -23.11
N GLY A 218 -2.59 5.73 -22.44
CA GLY A 218 -1.25 6.21 -22.80
C GLY A 218 -0.65 7.21 -21.80
N THR A 219 -1.48 7.95 -21.07
CA THR A 219 -1.07 8.88 -20.01
C THR A 219 -1.93 8.73 -18.75
N GLY A 220 -1.30 8.72 -17.59
CA GLY A 220 -1.96 8.73 -16.27
C GLY A 220 -1.38 9.85 -15.39
N LYS A 221 -1.96 10.04 -14.21
CA LYS A 221 -1.43 10.96 -13.21
C LYS A 221 -0.82 10.22 -12.02
N PHE A 222 0.18 10.82 -11.37
CA PHE A 222 0.71 10.35 -10.11
C PHE A 222 0.76 11.42 -9.03
N VAL A 223 0.74 11.00 -7.78
CA VAL A 223 0.96 11.84 -6.60
C VAL A 223 2.01 11.14 -5.74
N ALA A 224 3.06 11.86 -5.36
CA ALA A 224 4.14 11.34 -4.52
C ALA A 224 4.23 12.19 -3.25
N LEU A 225 4.04 11.55 -2.11
CA LEU A 225 4.00 12.22 -0.81
C LEU A 225 5.02 11.59 0.12
N ARG A 226 5.63 12.42 0.96
CA ARG A 226 6.22 11.97 2.21
C ARG A 226 5.23 12.26 3.31
N VAL A 227 4.98 11.26 4.16
CA VAL A 227 4.03 11.36 5.27
C VAL A 227 4.73 11.01 6.57
N ARG A 228 4.60 11.88 7.58
CA ARG A 228 5.21 11.78 8.91
C ARG A 228 4.15 11.70 10.01
N ASN A 229 4.61 11.49 11.24
CA ASN A 229 3.76 11.34 12.44
C ASN A 229 2.79 10.16 12.31
N LEU A 230 3.27 9.09 11.68
CA LEU A 230 2.45 7.95 11.29
C LEU A 230 2.10 7.06 12.48
N LEU A 231 3.01 6.91 13.44
CA LEU A 231 2.79 6.12 14.64
C LEU A 231 1.67 6.73 15.49
N ALA A 232 1.71 8.06 15.72
CA ALA A 232 0.67 8.76 16.47
C ALA A 232 -0.69 8.58 15.80
N TYR A 233 -0.77 8.82 14.47
CA TYR A 233 -2.00 8.61 13.69
C TYR A 233 -2.55 7.18 13.85
N HIS A 234 -1.68 6.18 13.77
CA HIS A 234 -2.10 4.77 13.88
C HIS A 234 -2.62 4.44 15.27
N LEU A 235 -1.91 4.86 16.31
CA LEU A 235 -2.31 4.62 17.70
C LEU A 235 -3.62 5.33 18.05
N GLU A 236 -3.76 6.62 17.72
CA GLU A 236 -4.97 7.39 17.97
C GLU A 236 -6.19 6.78 17.27
N SER A 237 -6.04 6.45 15.99
CA SER A 237 -7.13 5.88 15.20
C SER A 237 -7.55 4.51 15.72
N LEU A 238 -6.59 3.68 16.14
CA LEU A 238 -6.90 2.38 16.72
C LEU A 238 -7.57 2.52 18.09
N SER A 239 -7.04 3.36 18.98
CA SER A 239 -7.65 3.64 20.28
C SER A 239 -9.08 4.17 20.14
N MET A 240 -9.32 5.05 19.16
CA MET A 240 -10.67 5.50 18.80
C MET A 240 -11.56 4.33 18.34
N TRP A 241 -11.05 3.41 17.52
CA TRP A 241 -11.84 2.25 17.10
C TRP A 241 -12.19 1.35 18.27
N LEU A 242 -11.26 1.09 19.18
CA LEU A 242 -11.48 0.24 20.37
C LEU A 242 -12.50 0.87 21.32
N SER A 243 -12.44 2.18 21.55
CA SER A 243 -13.39 2.87 22.42
C SER A 243 -14.81 2.93 21.83
N GLN A 244 -14.94 2.95 20.52
CA GLN A 244 -16.24 3.02 19.82
C GLN A 244 -16.82 1.64 19.45
N ASP A 245 -16.06 0.56 19.62
CA ASP A 245 -16.44 -0.80 19.19
C ASP A 245 -16.04 -1.83 20.25
N PRO A 246 -16.85 -1.99 21.31
CA PRO A 246 -16.56 -2.93 22.41
C PRO A 246 -16.44 -4.39 21.95
N GLU A 247 -17.13 -4.75 20.88
CA GLU A 247 -17.05 -6.07 20.27
C GLU A 247 -15.67 -6.31 19.65
N LEU A 248 -15.14 -5.34 18.88
CA LEU A 248 -13.79 -5.41 18.36
C LEU A 248 -12.75 -5.47 19.49
N ALA A 249 -12.93 -4.68 20.57
CA ALA A 249 -12.03 -4.71 21.71
C ALA A 249 -12.00 -6.10 22.38
N SER A 250 -13.17 -6.70 22.60
CA SER A 250 -13.29 -8.06 23.14
C SER A 250 -12.64 -9.11 22.23
N LEU A 251 -12.87 -9.04 20.92
CA LEU A 251 -12.24 -9.93 19.95
C LEU A 251 -10.71 -9.80 19.98
N LEU A 252 -10.19 -8.58 20.13
CA LEU A 252 -8.76 -8.32 20.20
C LEU A 252 -8.12 -8.85 21.49
N GLN A 253 -8.79 -8.74 22.63
CA GLN A 253 -8.33 -9.34 23.89
C GLN A 253 -8.25 -10.87 23.80
N GLN A 254 -9.18 -11.50 23.09
CA GLN A 254 -9.17 -12.96 22.90
C GLN A 254 -7.99 -13.41 22.02
N VAL A 255 -7.68 -12.70 20.94
CA VAL A 255 -6.56 -13.05 20.04
C VAL A 255 -5.19 -12.67 20.61
N SER A 256 -5.10 -11.69 21.50
CA SER A 256 -3.84 -11.27 22.13
C SER A 256 -3.41 -12.17 23.30
N GLY A 257 -4.24 -13.15 23.68
CA GLY A 257 -3.92 -14.10 24.76
C GLY A 257 -4.35 -13.64 26.16
N GLY A 258 -5.27 -12.68 26.29
CA GLY A 258 -5.99 -12.40 27.54
C GLY A 258 -5.30 -11.48 28.56
N GLY A 259 -4.36 -10.62 28.15
CA GLY A 259 -3.91 -9.50 28.98
C GLY A 259 -4.81 -8.27 28.79
N PRO A 260 -5.09 -7.48 29.86
CA PRO A 260 -5.89 -6.26 29.71
C PRO A 260 -5.19 -5.27 28.77
N ILE A 261 -5.96 -4.67 27.87
CA ILE A 261 -5.55 -3.49 27.11
C ILE A 261 -5.86 -2.31 28.05
N ASP A 262 -4.89 -1.91 28.86
CA ASP A 262 -5.02 -0.71 29.68
C ASP A 262 -5.05 0.50 28.74
N GLY A 263 -6.16 1.24 28.80
CA GLY A 263 -6.45 2.41 27.96
C GLY A 263 -5.79 3.69 28.41
#